data_AF-A0A2R5GFF9-F1
#
_entry.id   AF-A0A2R5GFF9-F1
#
_cell.length_a   1.000
_cell.length_b   1.000
_cell.length_c   1.000
_cell.angle_alpha   90.00
_cell.angle_beta   90.00
_cell.angle_gamma   90.00
#
_symmetry.space_group_name_H-M   'P 1'
#
loop_
_entity.id
_entity.type
_entity.pdbx_description
1 polymer ?
#
loop_
_entity_poly.entity_id
_entity_poly.type
_entity_poly.pdbx_seq_one_letter_code
_entity_poly.pdbx_strand_id
1 'polypeptide(L)'
;MNGYLAILVGCGVTMFVQSSSITTSTLTPLVAMGTLTLEGMLPLTLGANLGTTLTGILASLVGDSANGFQLAMAHVLFNVFGVVMFYPIPKIRQIPIGAARRLGDLAALFKAFPIFYIFMLFLVSRQ
;
A
#
# COMPACT_ATOMS: atom_id res chain seq x y z
N MET A 1 3.39 3.67 -17.13
CA MET A 1 2.11 3.04 -16.77
C MET A 1 1.13 4.11 -16.33
N ASN A 2 -0.12 4.10 -16.80
CA ASN A 2 -1.14 5.00 -16.27
C ASN A 2 -1.36 4.68 -14.78
N GLY A 3 -1.24 5.67 -13.90
CA GLY A 3 -1.33 5.47 -12.46
C GLY A 3 -2.70 4.93 -12.00
N TYR A 4 -3.78 5.23 -12.71
CA TYR A 4 -5.10 4.65 -12.40
C TYR A 4 -5.16 3.16 -12.74
N LEU A 5 -4.54 2.76 -13.85
CA LEU A 5 -4.43 1.34 -14.21
C LEU A 5 -3.59 0.59 -13.18
N ALA A 6 -2.52 1.21 -12.69
CA ALA A 6 -1.68 0.65 -11.63
C ALA A 6 -2.46 0.41 -10.32
N ILE A 7 -3.40 1.28 -9.95
CA ILE A 7 -4.32 1.06 -8.81
C ILE A 7 -5.18 -0.19 -9.05
N LEU A 8 -5.79 -0.31 -10.23
CA LEU A 8 -6.62 -1.48 -10.56
C LEU A 8 -5.81 -2.79 -10.57
N VAL A 9 -4.59 -2.76 -11.10
CA VAL A 9 -3.67 -3.91 -11.09
C VAL A 9 -3.31 -4.31 -9.66
N GLY A 10 -2.92 -3.35 -8.81
CA GLY A 10 -2.58 -3.64 -7.41
C GLY A 10 -3.76 -4.20 -6.62
N CYS A 11 -4.97 -3.67 -6.88
CA CYS A 11 -6.22 -4.17 -6.32
C CYS A 11 -6.48 -5.61 -6.74
N GLY A 12 -6.41 -5.91 -8.05
CA GLY A 12 -6.60 -7.25 -8.58
C GLY A 12 -5.61 -8.26 -8.01
N VAL A 13 -4.31 -7.94 -8.07
CA VAL A 13 -3.25 -8.80 -7.53
C VAL A 13 -3.51 -9.12 -6.05
N THR A 14 -3.87 -8.11 -5.25
CA THR A 14 -4.13 -8.32 -3.82
C THR A 14 -5.42 -9.10 -3.58
N MET A 15 -6.45 -8.95 -4.41
CA MET A 15 -7.65 -9.79 -4.28
C MET A 15 -7.35 -11.27 -4.53
N PHE A 16 -6.48 -11.59 -5.49
CA PHE A 16 -6.07 -12.96 -5.78
C PHE A 16 -5.13 -13.53 -4.72
N VAL A 17 -4.13 -12.75 -4.31
CA VAL A 17 -3.14 -13.18 -3.31
C VAL A 17 -3.71 -13.11 -1.88
N GLN A 18 -4.78 -12.33 -1.67
CA GLN A 18 -5.42 -12.03 -0.38
C GLN A 18 -4.49 -11.44 0.69
N SER A 19 -3.34 -10.89 0.29
CA SER A 19 -2.39 -10.26 1.21
C SER A 19 -1.75 -9.04 0.56
N SER A 20 -2.07 -7.86 1.10
CA SER A 20 -1.45 -6.61 0.67
C SER A 20 0.03 -6.58 1.07
N SER A 21 0.40 -7.15 2.22
CA SER A 21 1.80 -7.25 2.67
C SER A 21 2.68 -8.04 1.69
N ILE A 22 2.19 -9.18 1.16
CA ILE A 22 2.91 -9.93 0.12
C ILE A 22 3.03 -9.08 -1.15
N THR A 23 1.95 -8.41 -1.56
CA THR A 23 1.95 -7.54 -2.73
C THR A 23 2.97 -6.40 -2.58
N THR A 24 2.97 -5.66 -1.47
CA THR A 24 3.93 -4.57 -1.24
C THR A 24 5.37 -5.06 -1.06
N SER A 25 5.56 -6.22 -0.43
CA SER A 25 6.88 -6.82 -0.25
C SER A 25 7.51 -7.28 -1.56
N THR A 26 6.71 -7.66 -2.57
CA THR A 26 7.21 -8.02 -3.90
C THR A 26 7.51 -6.77 -4.75
N LEU A 27 6.77 -5.68 -4.56
CA LEU A 27 7.04 -4.41 -5.24
C LEU A 27 8.35 -3.75 -4.78
N THR A 28 8.68 -3.85 -3.49
CA THR A 28 9.89 -3.23 -2.91
C THR A 28 11.20 -3.63 -3.62
N PRO A 29 11.51 -4.93 -3.82
CA PRO A 29 12.71 -5.34 -4.57
C PRO A 29 12.64 -4.98 -6.05
N LEU A 30 11.46 -4.94 -6.68
CA LEU A 30 11.33 -4.47 -8.07
C LEU A 30 11.74 -2.99 -8.20
N VAL A 31 11.39 -2.17 -7.20
CA VAL A 31 11.88 -0.78 -7.13
C VAL A 31 13.38 -0.72 -6.88
N ALA A 32 13.90 -1.56 -5.98
CA ALA A 32 15.34 -1.62 -5.70
C ALA A 32 16.17 -2.03 -6.92
N MET A 33 15.64 -2.90 -7.78
CA MET A 33 16.28 -3.32 -9.04
C MET A 33 16.06 -2.32 -10.19
N GLY A 34 15.26 -1.26 -9.98
CA GLY A 34 14.95 -0.26 -11.00
C GLY A 34 13.96 -0.71 -12.08
N THR A 35 13.36 -1.90 -11.97
CA THR A 35 12.35 -2.40 -12.92
C THR A 35 11.00 -1.70 -12.73
N LEU A 36 10.74 -1.18 -11.54
CA LEU A 36 9.58 -0.36 -11.20
C LEU A 36 10.06 0.97 -10.60
N THR A 37 9.44 2.09 -10.99
CA THR A 37 9.77 3.39 -10.38
C THR A 37 9.01 3.59 -9.06
N LEU A 38 9.52 4.43 -8.16
CA LEU A 38 8.83 4.79 -6.91
C LEU A 38 7.45 5.41 -7.17
N GLU A 39 7.35 6.23 -8.22
CA GLU A 39 6.11 6.86 -8.69
C GLU A 39 5.10 5.82 -9.18
N GLY A 40 5.56 4.68 -9.72
CA GLY A 40 4.73 3.56 -10.12
C GLY A 40 4.33 2.65 -8.96
N MET A 41 5.18 2.51 -7.94
CA MET A 41 4.90 1.73 -6.73
C MET A 41 3.79 2.35 -5.88
N LEU A 42 3.71 3.68 -5.80
CA LEU A 42 2.67 4.38 -5.02
C LEU A 42 1.24 3.96 -5.43
N PRO A 43 0.80 4.11 -6.70
CA PRO A 43 -0.54 3.70 -7.10
C PRO A 43 -0.77 2.18 -6.98
N LEU A 44 0.25 1.34 -7.23
CA LEU A 44 0.13 -0.11 -7.00
C LEU A 44 -0.15 -0.44 -5.53
N THR A 45 0.51 0.27 -4.61
CA THR A 45 0.31 0.10 -3.16
C THR A 45 -1.06 0.59 -2.71
N LEU A 46 -1.54 1.72 -3.24
CA LEU A 46 -2.90 2.20 -3.00
C LEU A 46 -3.94 1.18 -3.51
N GLY A 47 -3.71 0.62 -4.70
CA GLY A 47 -4.48 -0.48 -5.23
C GLY A 47 -4.50 -1.70 -4.31
N ALA A 48 -3.34 -2.11 -3.79
CA ALA A 48 -3.24 -3.25 -2.89
C ALA A 48 -4.11 -3.08 -1.63
N ASN A 49 -4.11 -1.88 -1.03
CA ASN A 49 -4.97 -1.57 0.12
C ASN A 49 -6.46 -1.66 -0.23
N LEU A 50 -6.87 -1.16 -1.40
CA LEU A 50 -8.25 -1.34 -1.89
C LEU A 50 -8.58 -2.82 -2.04
N GLY A 51 -7.67 -3.62 -2.59
CA GLY A 51 -7.84 -5.07 -2.74
C GLY A 51 -8.14 -5.76 -1.41
N THR A 52 -7.43 -5.41 -0.33
CA THR A 52 -7.71 -5.96 1.02
C THR A 52 -9.11 -5.63 1.53
N THR A 53 -9.64 -4.44 1.24
CA THR A 53 -11.02 -4.12 1.64
C THR A 53 -12.05 -4.94 0.87
N LEU A 54 -11.78 -5.23 -0.40
CA LEU A 54 -12.65 -6.08 -1.22
C LEU A 54 -12.58 -7.55 -0.80
N THR A 55 -11.42 -8.07 -0.38
CA THR A 55 -11.35 -9.42 0.20
C THR A 55 -12.14 -9.50 1.51
N GLY A 56 -12.17 -8.42 2.30
CA GLY A 56 -13.05 -8.30 3.47
C GLY A 56 -14.54 -8.42 3.13
N ILE A 57 -14.98 -7.82 2.01
CA ILE A 57 -16.34 -8.01 1.50
C ILE A 57 -16.59 -9.47 1.17
N LEU A 58 -15.71 -10.09 0.38
CA LEU A 58 -15.85 -11.50 0.00
C LEU A 58 -15.94 -12.41 1.23
N ALA A 59 -15.10 -12.19 2.23
CA ALA A 59 -15.13 -12.92 3.49
C ALA A 59 -16.46 -12.71 4.25
N SER A 60 -16.95 -11.47 4.32
CA SER A 60 -18.20 -11.15 5.02
C SER A 60 -19.45 -11.76 4.35
N LEU A 61 -19.43 -11.92 3.03
CA LEU A 61 -20.52 -12.56 2.28
C LEU A 61 -20.64 -14.06 2.56
N VAL A 62 -19.52 -14.72 2.90
CA VAL A 62 -19.50 -16.14 3.29
C VAL A 62 -19.85 -16.31 4.78
N GLY A 63 -19.52 -15.33 5.62
CA GLY A 63 -19.66 -15.42 7.08
C GLY A 63 -21.05 -15.15 7.67
N ASP A 64 -22.10 -15.04 6.85
CA ASP A 64 -23.52 -14.84 7.23
C ASP A 64 -23.76 -13.86 8.39
N SER A 65 -23.03 -12.73 8.40
CA SER A 65 -23.13 -11.71 9.45
C SER A 65 -23.40 -10.33 8.84
N ALA A 66 -24.60 -9.81 9.08
CA ALA A 66 -24.99 -8.48 8.61
C ALA A 66 -24.03 -7.38 9.14
N ASN A 67 -23.59 -7.51 10.40
CA ASN A 67 -22.62 -6.59 11.00
C ASN A 67 -21.25 -6.66 10.32
N GLY A 68 -20.80 -7.87 9.93
CA GLY A 68 -19.52 -8.07 9.24
C GLY A 68 -19.53 -7.45 7.84
N PHE A 69 -20.63 -7.61 7.12
CA PHE A 69 -20.81 -6.99 5.81
C PHE A 69 -20.86 -5.46 5.89
N GLN A 70 -21.59 -4.90 6.87
CA GLN A 70 -21.65 -3.46 7.09
C GLN A 70 -20.27 -2.87 7.41
N LEU A 71 -19.49 -3.53 8.27
CA LEU A 71 -18.13 -3.12 8.60
C LEU A 71 -17.22 -3.17 7.38
N ALA A 72 -17.24 -4.28 6.63
CA ALA A 72 -16.45 -4.42 5.41
C ALA A 72 -16.80 -3.34 4.37
N MET A 73 -18.07 -2.98 4.24
CA MET A 73 -18.50 -1.92 3.32
C MET A 73 -18.06 -0.54 3.80
N ALA A 74 -18.12 -0.26 5.10
CA ALA A 74 -17.54 0.97 5.65
C ALA A 74 -16.03 1.09 5.32
N HIS A 75 -15.28 -0.02 5.43
CA HIS A 75 -13.86 -0.05 5.07
C HIS A 75 -13.60 0.22 3.58
N VAL A 76 -14.38 -0.41 2.68
CA VAL A 76 -14.28 -0.17 1.23
C VAL A 76 -14.57 1.28 0.92
N LEU A 77 -15.68 1.84 1.43
CA LEU A 77 -16.06 3.22 1.16
C LEU A 77 -15.01 4.21 1.66
N PHE A 78 -14.49 4.02 2.87
CA PHE A 78 -13.45 4.88 3.42
C PHE A 78 -12.18 4.87 2.57
N ASN A 79 -11.72 3.69 2.13
CA ASN A 79 -10.51 3.57 1.32
C ASN A 79 -10.71 4.13 -0.10
N VAL A 80 -11.84 3.81 -0.75
CA VAL A 80 -12.16 4.34 -2.09
C VAL A 80 -12.28 5.86 -2.03
N PHE A 81 -12.98 6.39 -1.04
CA PHE A 81 -13.12 7.83 -0.85
C PHE A 81 -11.75 8.51 -0.63
N GLY A 82 -10.90 7.93 0.21
CA GLY A 82 -9.53 8.43 0.42
C GLY A 82 -8.72 8.45 -0.88
N VAL A 83 -8.76 7.38 -1.68
CA VAL A 83 -8.06 7.34 -2.97
C VAL A 83 -8.61 8.39 -3.94
N VAL A 84 -9.94 8.48 -4.09
CA VAL A 84 -10.59 9.43 -5.00
C VAL A 84 -10.33 10.88 -4.59
N MET A 85 -10.31 11.18 -3.28
CA MET A 85 -10.03 12.52 -2.78
C MET A 85 -8.56 12.91 -2.94
N PHE A 86 -7.63 12.04 -2.52
CA PHE A 86 -6.23 12.42 -2.34
C PHE A 86 -5.33 12.10 -3.55
N TYR A 87 -5.56 10.98 -4.24
CA TYR A 87 -4.67 10.54 -5.32
C TYR A 87 -4.66 11.48 -6.54
N PRO A 88 -5.80 12.08 -6.99
CA PRO A 88 -5.78 13.01 -8.12
C PRO A 88 -4.91 14.24 -7.87
N ILE A 89 -4.73 14.65 -6.61
CA ILE A 89 -3.99 15.85 -6.22
C ILE A 89 -2.47 15.60 -6.37
N PRO A 90 -1.77 16.25 -7.32
CA PRO A 90 -0.35 15.97 -7.59
C PRO A 90 0.56 16.24 -6.39
N LYS A 91 0.29 17.32 -5.63
CA LYS A 91 1.10 17.71 -4.48
C LYS A 91 1.07 16.65 -3.38
N ILE A 92 -0.08 16.01 -3.15
CA ILE A 92 -0.23 14.99 -2.11
C ILE A 92 0.56 13.74 -2.47
N ARG A 93 0.56 13.34 -3.75
CA ARG A 93 1.38 12.21 -4.24
C ARG A 93 2.88 12.41 -4.02
N GLN A 94 3.36 13.65 -4.13
CA GLN A 94 4.79 13.96 -3.97
C GLN A 94 5.28 13.83 -2.53
N ILE A 95 4.42 13.98 -1.53
CA ILE A 95 4.79 13.85 -0.11
C ILE A 95 5.35 12.45 0.22
N PRO A 96 4.61 11.34 0.01
CA PRO A 96 5.11 10.00 0.30
C PRO A 96 6.28 9.60 -0.60
N ILE A 97 6.27 10.00 -1.88
CA ILE A 97 7.38 9.71 -2.81
C ILE A 97 8.65 10.42 -2.36
N GLY A 98 8.55 11.70 -1.98
CA GLY A 98 9.67 12.49 -1.48
C GLY A 98 10.19 11.96 -0.14
N ALA A 99 9.31 11.54 0.76
CA ALA A 99 9.69 10.91 2.02
C ALA A 99 10.42 9.58 1.79
N ALA A 100 9.90 8.72 0.91
CA ALA A 100 10.53 7.45 0.55
C ALA A 100 11.92 7.66 -0.08
N ARG A 101 12.05 8.66 -0.97
CA ARG A 101 13.34 8.99 -1.58
C ARG A 101 14.35 9.50 -0.55
N ARG A 102 13.96 10.43 0.32
CA ARG A 102 14.84 10.92 1.40
C ARG A 102 15.29 9.81 2.34
N LEU A 103 14.38 8.90 2.72
CA LEU A 103 14.73 7.73 3.53
C LEU A 103 15.70 6.80 2.79
N GLY A 104 15.51 6.58 1.49
CA GLY A 104 16.42 5.81 0.65
C GLY A 104 17.81 6.45 0.54
N ASP A 105 17.87 7.77 0.36
CA ASP A 105 19.12 8.51 0.26
C ASP A 105 19.91 8.47 1.58
N LEU A 106 19.22 8.64 2.72
CA LEU A 106 19.83 8.51 4.05
C LEU A 106 20.34 7.09 4.32
N ALA A 107 19.58 6.07 3.90
CA ALA A 107 20.00 4.67 3.98
C ALA A 107 21.25 4.38 3.12
N ALA A 108 21.38 5.03 1.96
CA ALA A 108 22.55 4.90 1.09
C ALA A 108 23.79 5.60 1.68
N LEU A 109 23.61 6.75 2.34
CA LEU A 109 24.70 7.56 2.91
C LEU A 109 25.23 7.00 4.24
N PHE A 110 24.36 6.51 5.12
CA PHE A 110 24.74 6.00 6.44
C PHE A 110 24.32 4.54 6.60
N LYS A 111 25.23 3.58 6.38
CA LYS A 111 24.94 2.13 6.43
C LYS A 111 24.38 1.63 7.77
N ALA A 112 24.60 2.36 8.88
CA ALA A 112 24.01 2.03 10.18
C ALA A 112 22.58 2.57 10.34
N PHE A 113 22.14 3.53 9.51
CA PHE A 113 20.79 4.08 9.51
C PHE A 113 19.71 2.99 9.36
N PRO A 114 19.76 2.08 8.37
CA PRO A 114 18.70 1.08 8.18
C PRO A 114 18.64 0.10 9.35
N ILE A 115 19.78 -0.28 9.91
CA ILE A 115 19.86 -1.20 11.05
C ILE A 115 19.19 -0.56 12.26
N PHE A 116 19.56 0.68 12.59
CA PHE A 116 18.95 1.42 13.69
C PHE A 116 17.45 1.66 13.45
N TYR A 117 17.07 2.06 12.24
CA TYR A 117 15.69 2.31 11.84
C TYR A 117 14.82 1.04 11.97
N ILE A 118 15.28 -0.10 11.47
CA ILE A 118 14.58 -1.39 11.59
C ILE A 118 14.45 -1.79 13.06
N PHE A 119 15.52 -1.67 13.85
CA PHE A 119 15.48 -1.99 15.28
C PHE A 119 14.48 -1.10 16.03
N MET A 120 14.51 0.20 15.76
CA MET A 120 13.63 1.17 16.42
C MET A 120 12.17 0.97 16.02
N LEU A 121 11.90 0.73 14.73
CA LEU A 121 10.56 0.37 14.25
C LEU A 121 10.04 -0.92 14.86
N PHE A 122 10.88 -1.95 14.95
CA PHE A 122 10.50 -3.23 15.55
C PHE A 122 10.10 -3.08 17.03
N LEU A 123 10.78 -2.23 17.80
CA LEU A 123 10.40 -1.95 19.19
C LEU A 123 9.08 -1.19 19.29
N VAL A 124 8.86 -0.22 18.40
CA VAL A 124 7.62 0.58 18.37
C VAL A 124 6.42 -0.26 17.92
N SER A 125 6.58 -1.12 16.91
CA SER A 125 5.49 -1.93 16.36
C SER A 125 5.09 -3.12 17.24
N ARG A 126 5.77 -3.33 18.37
CA ARG A 126 5.49 -4.42 19.31
C ARG A 126 4.64 -4.00 20.52
N GLN A 127 4.12 -2.77 20.52
CA GLN A 127 3.14 -2.26 21.49
C GLN A 127 1.76 -2.18 20.86
#